data_AF-A0A7R9V891-F1
#
_entry.id   AF-A0A7R9V891-F1
#
_cell.length_a   1.000
_cell.length_b   1.000
_cell.length_c   1.000
_cell.angle_alpha   90.00
_cell.angle_beta   90.00
_cell.angle_gamma   90.00
#
_symmetry.space_group_name_H-M   'P 1'
#
loop_
_entity.id
_entity.type
_entity.pdbx_description
1 polymer ?
#
loop_
_entity_poly.entity_id
_entity_poly.type
_entity_poly.pdbx_seq_one_letter_code
_entity_poly.pdbx_strand_id
1 'polypeptide(L)'
;STAVLSAALATALLLPLAGVPLLGPAGSLYRAMGVLTAGSPCALVLCPLAYVCAVAAVSRTGVLLKSAGVLDALAQVDTVALDKTGTLTMGVLTLTGTRLLVGEDAALDR
;
A
#
# COMPACT_ATOMS: atom_id res chain seq x y z
N SER A 1 4.61 22.95 -7.39
CA SER A 1 4.18 23.98 -6.42
C SER A 1 4.52 25.38 -6.90
N THR A 2 3.53 26.14 -7.37
CA THR A 2 3.67 27.56 -7.75
C THR A 2 4.15 28.42 -6.59
N ALA A 3 3.81 28.04 -5.35
CA ALA A 3 4.28 28.69 -4.12
C ALA A 3 5.81 28.60 -3.96
N VAL A 4 6.42 27.44 -4.19
CA VAL A 4 7.89 27.25 -4.07
C VAL A 4 8.62 28.05 -5.15
N LEU A 5 8.07 28.05 -6.37
CA LEU A 5 8.64 28.80 -7.49
C LEU A 5 8.55 30.32 -7.27
N SER A 6 7.41 30.82 -6.83
CA SER A 6 7.24 32.25 -6.52
C SER A 6 8.09 32.70 -5.33
N ALA A 7 8.24 31.88 -4.28
CA ALA A 7 9.12 32.16 -3.16
C ALA A 7 10.60 32.19 -3.59
N ALA A 8 11.05 31.23 -4.42
CA ALA A 8 12.40 31.22 -4.96
C ALA A 8 12.66 32.45 -5.85
N LEU A 9 11.72 32.82 -6.72
CA LEU A 9 11.83 34.00 -7.57
C LEU A 9 11.83 35.30 -6.76
N ALA A 10 10.94 35.42 -5.78
CA ALA A 10 10.91 36.55 -4.85
C ALA A 10 12.23 36.67 -4.07
N THR A 11 12.79 35.56 -3.60
CA THR A 11 14.10 35.54 -2.93
C THR A 11 15.23 35.95 -3.88
N ALA A 12 15.18 35.54 -5.15
CA ALA A 12 16.17 35.91 -6.13
C ALA A 12 16.11 37.39 -6.53
N LEU A 13 14.92 38.00 -6.63
CA LEU A 13 14.73 39.40 -7.07
C LEU A 13 14.68 40.43 -5.93
N LEU A 14 14.02 40.14 -4.82
CA LEU A 14 13.79 41.12 -3.75
C LEU A 14 15.01 41.31 -2.85
N LEU A 15 15.79 40.25 -2.58
CA LEU A 15 16.97 40.35 -1.72
C LEU A 15 18.10 41.22 -2.32
N PRO A 16 18.37 41.18 -3.64
CA PRO A 16 19.28 42.11 -4.28
C PRO A 16 18.83 43.57 -4.19
N LEU A 17 17.53 43.82 -4.36
CA LEU A 17 16.95 45.15 -4.18
C LEU A 17 17.09 45.65 -2.73
N ALA A 18 17.17 44.73 -1.76
CA ALA A 18 17.40 45.01 -0.33
C ALA A 18 18.90 45.06 0.08
N GLY A 19 19.83 45.00 -0.88
CA GLY A 19 21.27 45.14 -0.62
C GLY A 19 22.05 43.83 -0.40
N VAL A 20 21.41 42.67 -0.59
CA VAL A 20 22.11 41.36 -0.55
C VAL A 20 22.75 41.08 -1.91
N PRO A 21 24.04 40.68 -2.00
CA PRO A 21 24.66 40.42 -3.28
C PRO A 21 23.96 39.28 -4.04
N LEU A 22 23.85 39.43 -5.36
CA LEU A 22 23.21 38.43 -6.23
C LEU A 22 24.01 37.11 -6.24
N LEU A 23 25.34 37.21 -6.37
CA LEU A 23 26.29 36.11 -6.38
C LEU A 23 27.14 36.11 -5.10
N GLY A 24 27.58 34.93 -4.69
CA GLY A 24 28.48 34.72 -3.55
C GLY A 24 27.95 33.70 -2.53
N PRO A 25 28.79 33.25 -1.59
CA PRO A 25 28.33 32.44 -0.47
C PRO A 25 27.32 33.26 0.34
N ALA A 26 26.10 32.74 0.49
CA ALA A 26 24.93 33.43 1.05
C ALA A 26 24.28 34.54 0.19
N GLY A 27 24.63 34.66 -1.10
CA GLY A 27 23.94 35.54 -2.04
C GLY A 27 22.47 35.15 -2.28
N SER A 28 21.69 36.05 -2.87
CA SER A 28 20.25 35.83 -3.09
C SER A 28 19.96 34.62 -3.96
N LEU A 29 20.79 34.35 -4.97
CA LEU A 29 20.67 33.18 -5.84
C LEU A 29 20.94 31.87 -5.08
N TYR A 30 21.94 31.86 -4.19
CA TYR A 30 22.23 30.70 -3.34
C TYR A 30 21.05 30.39 -2.41
N ARG A 31 20.45 31.42 -1.81
CA ARG A 31 19.24 31.29 -0.98
C ARG A 31 18.03 30.81 -1.78
N ALA A 32 17.83 31.32 -3.00
CA ALA A 32 16.74 30.89 -3.88
C ALA A 32 16.85 29.40 -4.27
N MET A 33 18.07 28.89 -4.55
CA MET A 33 18.32 27.47 -4.80
C MET A 33 18.04 26.61 -3.55
N GLY A 34 18.35 27.13 -2.37
CA GLY A 34 18.00 26.50 -1.09
C GLY A 34 16.49 26.35 -0.92
N VAL A 35 15.72 27.41 -1.21
CA VAL A 35 14.24 27.39 -1.19
C VAL A 35 13.69 26.35 -2.18
N LEU A 36 14.26 26.29 -3.38
CA LEU A 36 13.84 25.33 -4.41
C LEU A 36 14.09 23.88 -3.98
N THR A 37 15.26 23.62 -3.40
CA THR A 37 15.66 22.29 -2.89
C THR A 37 14.78 21.86 -1.73
N ALA A 38 14.58 22.75 -0.74
CA ALA A 38 13.77 22.48 0.43
C ALA A 38 12.29 22.28 0.10
N GLY A 39 11.77 22.99 -0.91
CA GLY A 39 10.40 22.85 -1.37
C GLY A 39 10.17 21.75 -2.41
N SER A 40 11.20 20.94 -2.73
CA SER A 40 11.07 19.90 -3.75
C SER A 40 10.09 18.80 -3.29
N PRO A 41 9.09 18.41 -4.10
CA PRO A 41 8.09 17.42 -3.71
C PRO A 41 8.61 15.97 -3.84
N CYS A 42 9.91 15.74 -3.66
CA CYS A 42 10.57 14.46 -3.99
C CYS A 42 9.96 13.27 -3.23
N ALA A 43 9.62 13.45 -1.95
CA ALA A 43 8.95 12.43 -1.15
C ALA A 43 7.56 12.07 -1.68
N LEU A 44 6.78 13.06 -2.13
CA LEU A 44 5.46 12.85 -2.70
C LEU A 44 5.56 12.07 -4.02
N VAL A 45 6.56 12.39 -4.84
CA VAL A 45 6.82 11.70 -6.12
C VAL A 45 7.28 10.26 -5.91
N LEU A 46 8.01 9.97 -4.82
CA LEU A 46 8.43 8.61 -4.48
C LEU A 46 7.33 7.75 -3.82
N CYS A 47 6.22 8.33 -3.38
CA CYS A 47 5.14 7.60 -2.70
C CYS A 47 4.63 6.35 -3.47
N PRO A 48 4.40 6.39 -4.80
CA PRO A 48 3.96 5.23 -5.56
C PRO A 48 4.96 4.06 -5.54
N LEU A 49 6.26 4.33 -5.33
CA LEU A 49 7.28 3.28 -5.23
C LEU A 49 7.02 2.38 -4.01
N ALA A 50 6.52 2.92 -2.91
CA ALA A 50 6.18 2.14 -1.73
C ALA A 50 5.12 1.08 -2.03
N TYR A 51 4.08 1.44 -2.81
CA TYR A 51 3.06 0.50 -3.26
C TYR A 51 3.64 -0.61 -4.14
N VAL A 52 4.52 -0.28 -5.08
CA VAL A 52 5.18 -1.27 -5.94
C VAL A 52 6.03 -2.23 -5.12
N CYS A 53 6.81 -1.70 -4.17
CA CYS A 53 7.61 -2.52 -3.26
C CYS A 53 6.74 -3.42 -2.37
N ALA A 54 5.63 -2.92 -1.85
CA ALA A 54 4.69 -3.70 -1.05
C ALA A 54 4.06 -4.84 -1.87
N VAL A 55 3.59 -4.56 -3.08
CA VAL A 55 3.05 -5.58 -4.00
C VAL A 55 4.11 -6.64 -4.30
N ALA A 56 5.35 -6.22 -4.60
CA ALA A 56 6.44 -7.16 -4.86
C ALA A 56 6.78 -8.03 -3.64
N ALA A 57 6.77 -7.45 -2.42
CA ALA A 57 7.05 -8.18 -1.19
C ALA A 57 5.97 -9.24 -0.90
N VAL A 58 4.69 -8.87 -1.02
CA VAL A 58 3.54 -9.78 -0.81
C VAL A 58 3.48 -10.87 -1.89
N SER A 59 3.86 -10.54 -3.13
CA SER A 59 3.89 -11.55 -4.21
C SER A 59 4.88 -12.68 -3.93
N ARG A 60 5.98 -12.40 -3.23
CA ARG A 60 6.98 -13.41 -2.83
C ARG A 60 6.45 -14.38 -1.75
N THR A 61 5.36 -14.04 -1.07
CA THR A 61 4.73 -14.91 -0.07
C THR A 61 3.60 -15.76 -0.65
N GLY A 62 3.43 -15.79 -1.97
CA GLY A 62 2.37 -16.55 -2.65
C GLY A 62 1.00 -15.85 -2.68
N VAL A 63 0.93 -14.59 -2.28
CA VAL A 63 -0.31 -13.80 -2.30
C VAL A 63 -0.32 -12.91 -3.54
N LEU A 64 -1.31 -13.10 -4.41
CA LEU A 64 -1.47 -12.34 -5.64
C LEU A 64 -2.38 -11.12 -5.43
N LEU A 65 -1.81 -9.91 -5.50
CA LEU A 65 -2.56 -8.66 -5.49
C LEU A 65 -2.90 -8.24 -6.93
N LYS A 66 -4.18 -8.06 -7.25
CA LYS A 66 -4.60 -7.68 -8.62
C LYS A 66 -4.26 -6.23 -8.99
N SER A 67 -4.19 -5.34 -8.01
CA SER A 67 -3.72 -3.96 -8.17
C SER A 67 -3.15 -3.43 -6.86
N ALA A 68 -2.35 -2.37 -6.93
CA ALA A 68 -1.81 -1.69 -5.75
C ALA A 68 -2.91 -1.09 -4.85
N GLY A 69 -4.04 -0.63 -5.42
CA GLY A 69 -5.16 -0.07 -4.66
C GLY A 69 -5.87 -1.08 -3.75
N VAL A 70 -5.63 -2.38 -3.94
CA VAL A 70 -6.11 -3.42 -3.01
C VAL A 70 -5.47 -3.25 -1.63
N LEU A 71 -4.27 -2.67 -1.54
CA LEU A 71 -3.62 -2.40 -0.25
C LEU A 71 -4.38 -1.38 0.59
N ASP A 72 -4.95 -0.33 -0.03
CA ASP A 72 -5.75 0.66 0.68
C ASP A 72 -7.09 0.07 1.15
N ALA A 73 -7.72 -0.74 0.30
CA ALA A 73 -8.93 -1.47 0.68
C ALA A 73 -8.67 -2.45 1.83
N LEU A 74 -7.59 -3.25 1.73
CA LEU A 74 -7.16 -4.19 2.78
C LEU A 74 -6.87 -3.49 4.10
N ALA A 75 -6.30 -2.28 4.08
CA ALA A 75 -6.02 -1.51 5.30
C ALA A 75 -7.29 -1.11 6.06
N GLN A 76 -8.45 -1.09 5.39
CA GLN A 76 -9.76 -0.77 5.99
C GLN A 76 -10.59 -2.03 6.33
N VAL A 77 -10.13 -3.23 5.96
CA VAL A 77 -10.87 -4.47 6.24
C VAL A 77 -10.76 -4.82 7.73
N ASP A 78 -11.91 -4.95 8.37
CA ASP A 78 -12.09 -5.35 9.77
C ASP A 78 -12.76 -6.74 9.90
N THR A 79 -13.50 -7.16 8.87
CA THR A 79 -14.23 -8.42 8.84
C THR A 79 -13.85 -9.25 7.62
N VAL A 80 -13.59 -10.55 7.82
CA VAL A 80 -13.30 -11.51 6.74
C VAL A 80 -14.37 -12.59 6.72
N ALA A 81 -15.13 -12.67 5.63
CA ALA A 81 -16.05 -13.76 5.36
C ALA A 81 -15.34 -14.81 4.49
N LEU A 82 -15.15 -16.01 5.02
CA LEU A 82 -14.52 -17.12 4.31
C LEU A 82 -15.59 -18.07 3.76
N ASP A 83 -15.44 -18.47 2.50
CA ASP A 83 -16.26 -19.55 1.95
C ASP A 83 -15.85 -20.89 2.58
N LYS A 84 -16.80 -21.81 2.74
CA LYS A 84 -16.53 -23.11 3.37
C LYS A 84 -15.95 -24.10 2.37
N THR A 85 -16.61 -24.25 1.22
CA THR A 85 -16.31 -25.33 0.26
C THR A 85 -15.22 -24.87 -0.68
N GLY A 86 -14.07 -25.55 -0.70
CA GLY A 86 -12.94 -25.18 -1.56
C GLY A 86 -12.02 -24.08 -1.00
N THR A 87 -12.38 -23.46 0.13
CA THR A 87 -11.52 -22.51 0.87
C THR A 87 -11.14 -23.07 2.25
N LEU A 88 -12.10 -23.21 3.18
CA LEU A 88 -11.84 -23.83 4.49
C LEU A 88 -11.72 -25.36 4.43
N THR A 89 -12.40 -25.96 3.46
CA THR A 89 -12.39 -27.40 3.21
C THR A 89 -11.93 -27.65 1.78
N MET A 90 -11.41 -28.85 1.51
CA MET A 90 -10.92 -29.22 0.18
C MET A 90 -12.04 -29.38 -0.86
N GLY A 91 -13.32 -29.28 -0.47
CA GLY A 91 -14.45 -29.53 -1.37
C GLY A 91 -14.60 -31.00 -1.78
N VAL A 92 -13.87 -31.91 -1.13
CA VAL A 92 -13.91 -33.35 -1.40
C VAL A 92 -14.67 -34.05 -0.27
N LEU A 93 -15.67 -34.86 -0.63
CA LEU A 93 -16.41 -35.67 0.33
C LEU A 93 -15.59 -36.90 0.72
N THR A 94 -15.54 -37.20 2.01
CA THR A 94 -14.87 -38.40 2.54
C THR A 94 -15.77 -39.07 3.56
N LEU A 95 -15.86 -40.40 3.49
CA LEU A 95 -16.59 -41.20 4.46
C LEU A 95 -15.86 -41.11 5.82
N THR A 96 -16.48 -40.46 6.81
CA THR A 96 -15.87 -40.29 8.14
C THR A 96 -16.14 -41.46 9.07
N GLY A 97 -17.16 -42.26 8.79
CA GLY A 97 -17.49 -43.43 9.57
C GLY A 97 -18.82 -44.04 9.14
N THR A 98 -18.96 -45.31 9.43
CA THR A 98 -20.24 -46.02 9.35
C THR A 98 -20.60 -46.48 10.75
N ARG A 99 -21.89 -46.40 11.08
CA ARG A 99 -22.41 -46.98 12.31
C ARG A 99 -23.36 -48.09 11.92
N LEU A 100 -22.98 -49.33 12.24
CA LEU A 100 -23.90 -50.44 12.12
C LEU A 100 -24.99 -50.27 13.18
N LEU A 101 -26.24 -50.24 12.75
CA LEU A 101 -27.38 -50.39 13.63
C LEU A 101 -27.76 -51.87 13.58
N VAL A 102 -27.67 -52.56 14.71
CA VAL A 102 -28.14 -53.95 14.80
C VAL A 102 -29.65 -53.90 14.67
N GLY A 103 -30.17 -54.36 13.54
CA GLY A 103 -31.60 -54.62 13.39
C GLY A 103 -31.99 -55.79 14.28
N GLU A 104 -33.07 -55.66 15.04
CA GLU A 104 -33.76 -56.80 15.65
C GLU A 104 -34.44 -57.63 14.56
N ASP A 105 -33.66 -58.26 13.67
CA ASP A 105 -34.17 -59.24 12.69
C ASP A 105 -34.26 -60.66 13.30
N ALA A 106 -34.33 -60.77 14.62
CA ALA A 106 -34.48 -62.03 15.35
C ALA A 106 -35.95 -62.52 15.45
N ALA A 107 -36.86 -62.01 14.61
CA ALA A 107 -38.29 -62.35 14.65
C ALA A 107 -38.89 -62.87 13.32
N LEU A 108 -38.08 -63.11 12.27
CA LEU A 108 -38.57 -63.57 10.95
C LEU A 108 -38.12 -65.00 10.55
N ASP A 109 -37.52 -65.77 11.48
CA ASP A 109 -37.19 -67.20 11.29
C ASP A 109 -37.96 -68.11 12.28
N ARG A 110 -39.26 -67.89 12.43
CA ARG A 110 -40.19 -68.84 13.08
C ARG A 110 -41.49 -68.97 12.31
#